data_AF-A0A1I2WN55-F1
#
_entry.id   AF-A0A1I2WN55-F1
#
_cell.length_a   1.000
_cell.length_b   1.000
_cell.length_c   1.000
_cell.angle_alpha   90.00
_cell.angle_beta   90.00
_cell.angle_gamma   90.00
#
_symmetry.space_group_name_H-M   'P 1'
#
loop_
_entity.id
_entity.type
_entity.pdbx_description
1 polymer ?
#
loop_
_entity_poly.entity_id
_entity_poly.type
_entity_poly.pdbx_seq_one_letter_code
_entity_poly.pdbx_strand_id
1 'polypeptide(L)'
;MSKQIKTLQDLRDSRILYEKDLPYFGYMIILVLTFLLIILAVWMCKTPKMYIVKGNGLVYSTNKNYIMSSYSGEIKEINIKEGAYVEKGTALLTVASIDLDLQKEQVDKQIVTYKDQIAQYEKLLRCLRDNTNYFDSMNMQDDFYRSKYEAYESKRKQLNFNADEYKRYGYTDDQIKEELFGLNMIKSHIWSIF
;
A
#
# COMPACT_ATOMS: atom_id res chain seq x y z
N MET A 1 17.03 83.13 87.40
CA MET A 1 16.46 82.29 86.32
C MET A 1 14.99 82.04 86.64
N SER A 2 14.07 82.54 85.82
CA SER A 2 12.63 82.25 85.94
C SER A 2 12.14 81.73 84.59
N LYS A 3 11.58 80.52 84.59
CA LYS A 3 11.09 79.81 83.40
C LYS A 3 9.70 80.37 83.07
N GLN A 4 9.58 81.19 82.03
CA GLN A 4 8.26 81.62 81.54
C GLN A 4 7.62 80.44 80.79
N ILE A 5 6.55 79.89 81.37
CA ILE A 5 5.73 78.85 80.75
C ILE A 5 4.74 79.56 79.82
N LYS A 6 4.95 79.44 78.51
CA LYS A 6 4.02 79.98 77.50
C LYS A 6 2.85 79.01 77.33
N THR A 7 1.64 79.51 77.52
CA THR A 7 0.38 78.73 77.44
C THR A 7 0.02 78.47 75.98
N LEU A 8 -0.63 77.34 75.68
CA LEU A 8 -1.00 76.93 74.30
C LEU A 8 -1.80 77.98 73.52
N GLN A 9 -2.48 78.89 74.21
CA GLN A 9 -3.29 79.93 73.61
C GLN A 9 -2.44 81.04 72.94
N ASP A 10 -1.25 81.34 73.47
CA ASP A 10 -0.29 82.30 72.87
C ASP A 10 0.40 81.74 71.61
N LEU A 11 0.48 80.42 71.49
CA LEU A 11 1.00 79.75 70.29
C LEU A 11 -0.03 79.71 69.16
N ARG A 12 -1.31 79.76 69.50
CA ARG A 12 -2.42 79.69 68.54
C ARG A 12 -2.66 81.02 67.83
N ASP A 13 -2.33 82.14 68.47
CA ASP A 13 -2.55 83.51 67.94
C ASP A 13 -1.27 84.13 67.35
N SER A 14 -0.20 83.34 67.24
CA SER A 14 1.05 83.82 66.67
C SER A 14 0.95 83.82 65.15
N ARG A 15 0.66 85.00 64.60
CA ARG A 15 0.81 85.40 63.19
C ARG A 15 2.08 84.87 62.51
N ILE A 16 3.13 84.59 63.30
CA ILE A 16 4.38 83.91 62.94
C ILE A 16 4.18 82.55 62.24
N LEU A 17 3.09 81.84 62.51
CA LEU A 17 2.82 80.54 61.87
C LEU A 17 2.24 80.70 60.45
N TYR A 18 1.61 81.85 60.15
CA TYR A 18 0.90 82.10 58.90
C TYR A 18 1.65 83.06 57.95
N GLU A 19 2.48 83.97 58.47
CA GLU A 19 3.35 84.88 57.69
C GLU A 19 4.76 84.33 57.45
N LYS A 20 5.04 83.10 57.88
CA LYS A 20 6.29 82.43 57.58
C LYS A 20 6.16 81.75 56.23
N ASP A 21 6.70 82.41 55.20
CA ASP A 21 6.98 81.80 53.91
C ASP A 21 7.57 80.41 54.17
N LEU A 22 7.00 79.37 53.54
CA LEU A 22 7.45 78.01 53.77
C LEU A 22 8.98 78.00 53.66
N PRO A 23 9.71 77.49 54.67
CA PRO A 23 11.16 77.51 54.63
C PRO A 23 11.60 76.83 53.33
N TYR A 24 12.66 77.33 52.68
CA TYR A 24 13.15 76.78 51.41
C TYR A 24 13.25 75.24 51.39
N PHE A 25 13.52 74.62 52.55
CA PHE A 25 13.50 73.18 52.77
C PHE A 25 12.14 72.49 52.48
N GLY A 26 11.01 73.12 52.82
CA GLY A 26 9.66 72.61 52.54
C GLY A 26 9.38 72.52 51.03
N TYR A 27 9.78 73.55 50.26
CA TYR A 27 9.68 73.51 48.80
C TYR A 27 10.61 72.45 48.19
N MET A 28 11.81 72.25 48.75
CA MET A 28 12.71 71.18 48.29
C MET A 28 12.11 69.78 48.52
N ILE A 29 11.47 69.55 49.68
CA ILE A 29 10.78 68.27 49.94
C ILE A 29 9.65 68.03 48.93
N ILE A 30 8.83 69.05 48.67
CA ILE A 30 7.73 68.95 47.71
C ILE A 30 8.27 68.66 46.30
N LEU A 31 9.34 69.34 45.87
CA LEU A 31 9.94 69.14 44.56
C LEU A 31 10.51 67.72 44.41
N VAL A 32 11.24 67.23 45.41
CA VAL A 32 11.74 65.85 45.43
C VAL A 32 10.61 64.83 45.37
N LEU A 33 9.52 65.08 46.12
CA LEU A 33 8.35 64.21 46.12
C LEU A 33 7.68 64.18 44.73
N THR A 34 7.51 65.34 44.10
CA THR A 34 6.93 65.42 42.75
C THR A 34 7.80 64.73 41.71
N PHE A 35 9.12 64.87 41.80
CA PHE A 35 10.07 64.21 40.91
C PHE A 35 10.03 62.68 41.05
N LEU A 36 9.97 62.18 42.29
CA LEU A 36 9.81 60.75 42.58
C LEU A 36 8.52 60.19 41.97
N LEU A 37 7.41 60.93 42.09
CA LEU A 37 6.13 60.52 41.51
C LEU A 37 6.19 60.45 39.98
N ILE A 38 6.88 61.39 39.33
CA ILE A 38 7.07 61.39 37.87
C ILE A 38 7.88 60.15 37.44
N ILE A 39 8.96 59.82 38.14
CA ILE A 39 9.78 58.64 37.83
C ILE A 39 8.95 57.36 37.93
N LEU A 40 8.14 57.23 38.99
CA LEU A 40 7.28 56.06 39.18
C LEU A 40 6.20 55.97 38.09
N ALA A 41 5.59 57.10 37.70
CA ALA A 41 4.61 57.13 36.62
C ALA A 41 5.23 56.70 35.28
N VAL A 42 6.43 57.18 34.96
CA VAL A 42 7.17 56.77 33.76
C VAL A 42 7.50 55.29 33.79
N TRP A 43 7.92 54.77 34.95
CA TRP A 43 8.23 53.35 35.12
C TRP A 43 6.98 52.48 34.94
N MET A 44 5.83 52.89 35.49
CA MET A 44 4.55 52.19 35.28
C MET A 44 4.15 52.13 33.80
N CYS A 45 4.34 53.22 33.05
CA CYS A 45 4.01 53.24 31.62
C CYS A 45 4.99 52.45 30.75
N LYS A 46 6.29 52.42 31.11
CA LYS A 46 7.34 51.80 30.30
C LYS A 46 7.47 50.29 30.53
N THR A 47 6.96 49.76 31.64
CA THR A 47 7.10 48.33 31.94
C THR A 47 6.11 47.53 31.09
N PRO A 48 6.58 46.73 30.11
CA PRO A 48 5.68 45.92 29.30
C PRO A 48 5.03 44.84 30.18
N LYS A 49 3.70 44.70 30.08
CA LYS A 49 3.00 43.57 30.71
C LYS A 49 3.35 42.30 29.96
N MET A 50 4.09 41.40 30.61
CA MET A 50 4.40 40.08 30.09
C MET A 50 3.13 39.23 30.12
N TYR A 51 2.47 39.06 28.97
CA TYR A 51 1.31 38.19 28.83
C TYR A 51 1.79 36.79 28.42
N ILE A 52 1.90 35.89 29.39
CA ILE A 52 2.27 34.50 29.13
C ILE A 52 0.98 33.67 29.12
N VAL A 53 0.50 33.31 27.93
CA VAL A 53 -0.61 32.36 27.79
C VAL A 53 -0.05 30.96 28.05
N LYS A 54 -0.28 30.44 29.25
CA LYS A 54 0.02 29.05 29.58
C LYS A 54 -1.22 28.21 29.28
N GLY A 55 -1.20 27.52 28.15
CA GLY A 55 -2.19 26.49 27.82
C GLY A 55 -1.64 25.11 28.17
N ASN A 56 -2.43 24.30 28.87
CA ASN A 56 -2.11 22.88 29.04
C ASN A 56 -2.50 22.15 27.76
N GLY A 57 -1.52 21.55 27.09
CA GLY A 57 -1.72 20.73 25.90
C GLY A 57 -1.12 19.35 26.13
N LEU A 58 -1.82 18.32 25.65
CA LEU A 58 -1.31 16.96 25.63
C LEU A 58 -0.79 16.69 24.21
N VAL A 59 0.45 16.20 24.12
CA VAL A 59 1.05 15.83 22.85
C VAL A 59 0.52 14.45 22.47
N TYR A 60 -0.25 14.40 21.40
CA TYR A 60 -0.74 13.16 20.83
C TYR A 60 -0.15 12.96 19.43
N SER A 61 0.10 11.71 19.07
CA SER A 61 0.38 11.38 17.67
C SER A 61 -0.86 11.67 16.83
N THR A 62 -0.70 12.44 15.76
CA THR A 62 -1.77 12.72 14.78
C THR A 62 -2.29 11.44 14.14
N ASN A 63 -1.44 10.41 14.00
CA ASN A 63 -1.82 9.16 13.38
C ASN A 63 -1.25 7.97 14.18
N LYS A 64 -2.10 7.02 14.55
CA LYS A 64 -1.73 5.77 15.23
C LYS A 64 -2.20 4.62 14.36
N ASN A 65 -1.24 3.93 13.75
CA ASN A 65 -1.52 2.79 12.89
C ASN A 65 -1.10 1.51 13.62
N TYR A 66 -1.98 0.52 13.61
CA TYR A 66 -1.68 -0.83 14.06
C TYR A 66 -1.43 -1.69 12.82
N ILE A 67 -0.29 -2.38 12.81
CA ILE A 67 0.11 -3.24 11.69
C ILE A 67 -0.09 -4.67 12.15
N MET A 68 -0.93 -5.41 11.43
CA MET A 68 -1.18 -6.84 11.64
C MET A 68 -0.82 -7.58 10.36
N SER A 69 -0.27 -8.78 10.48
CA SER A 69 -0.06 -9.64 9.31
C SER A 69 -1.42 -10.02 8.73
N SER A 70 -1.59 -9.88 7.41
CA SER A 70 -2.77 -10.36 6.69
C SER A 70 -2.83 -11.88 6.60
N TYR A 71 -1.71 -12.56 6.83
CA TYR A 71 -1.58 -14.01 6.71
C TYR A 71 -1.09 -14.61 8.02
N SER A 72 -1.67 -15.76 8.37
CA SER A 72 -1.19 -16.58 9.49
C SER A 72 0.09 -17.31 9.07
N GLY A 73 1.10 -17.29 9.92
CA GLY A 73 2.38 -17.93 9.67
C GLY A 73 3.35 -17.72 10.83
N GLU A 74 4.54 -18.28 10.69
CA GLU A 74 5.61 -18.15 11.67
C GLU A 74 6.38 -16.84 11.42
N ILE A 75 6.68 -16.11 12.48
CA ILE A 75 7.50 -14.90 12.40
C ILE A 75 8.95 -15.33 12.20
N LYS A 76 9.47 -15.17 11.00
CA LYS A 76 10.85 -15.57 10.67
C LYS A 76 11.84 -14.50 11.13
N GLU A 77 11.54 -13.24 10.86
CA GLU A 77 12.41 -12.11 11.18
C GLU A 77 11.61 -10.90 11.66
N ILE A 78 12.11 -10.26 12.72
CA ILE A 78 11.62 -8.97 13.21
C ILE A 78 12.71 -7.95 12.95
N ASN A 79 12.47 -7.04 12.00
CA ASN A 79 13.45 -6.06 11.54
C ASN A 79 13.33 -4.71 12.26
N ILE A 80 12.58 -4.67 13.37
CA ILE A 80 12.32 -3.47 14.15
C ILE A 80 12.68 -3.65 15.63
N LYS A 81 13.12 -2.55 16.24
CA LYS A 81 13.28 -2.42 17.70
C LYS A 81 12.30 -1.37 18.21
N GLU A 82 11.88 -1.53 19.46
CA GLU A 82 10.99 -0.56 20.10
C GLU A 82 11.62 0.85 20.07
N GLY A 83 10.85 1.84 19.65
CA GLY A 83 11.30 3.24 19.51
C GLY A 83 12.12 3.54 18.25
N ALA A 84 12.31 2.59 17.33
CA ALA A 84 12.97 2.84 16.06
C ALA A 84 12.10 3.68 15.10
N TYR A 85 12.73 4.63 14.40
CA TYR A 85 12.10 5.38 13.32
C TYR A 85 12.06 4.52 12.04
N VAL A 86 10.87 4.38 11.46
CA VAL A 86 10.66 3.60 10.23
C VAL A 86 9.94 4.44 9.18
N GLU A 87 10.39 4.33 7.93
CA GLU A 87 9.76 5.00 6.80
C GLU A 87 8.65 4.15 6.19
N LYS A 88 7.70 4.80 5.51
CA LYS A 88 6.59 4.12 4.83
C LYS A 88 7.14 3.15 3.77
N GLY A 89 6.80 1.87 3.90
CA GLY A 89 7.22 0.81 2.97
C GLY A 89 8.42 -0.01 3.46
N THR A 90 9.00 0.32 4.61
CA THR A 90 10.05 -0.50 5.22
C THR A 90 9.47 -1.83 5.71
N ALA A 91 10.12 -2.95 5.38
CA ALA A 91 9.73 -4.27 5.86
C ALA A 91 9.98 -4.38 7.38
N LEU A 92 8.90 -4.39 8.17
CA LEU A 92 8.99 -4.44 9.62
C LEU A 92 9.09 -5.87 10.15
N LEU A 93 8.40 -6.79 9.50
CA LEU A 93 8.28 -8.18 9.91
C LEU A 93 8.15 -9.07 8.68
N THR A 94 8.92 -10.17 8.68
CA THR A 94 8.84 -11.19 7.63
C THR A 94 8.12 -12.39 8.21
N VAL A 95 6.89 -12.64 7.74
CA VAL A 95 6.13 -13.85 8.07
C VAL A 95 6.45 -14.92 7.02
N ALA A 96 6.97 -16.06 7.46
CA ALA A 96 7.05 -17.24 6.61
C ALA A 96 5.78 -18.07 6.81
N SER A 97 5.10 -18.39 5.72
CA SER A 97 3.96 -19.32 5.75
C SER A 97 4.29 -20.49 4.85
N ILE A 98 4.53 -21.65 5.47
CA ILE A 98 4.84 -22.90 4.77
C ILE A 98 3.73 -23.23 3.76
N ASP A 99 2.48 -22.92 4.11
CA ASP A 99 1.31 -23.16 3.26
C ASP A 99 1.30 -22.28 2.00
N LEU A 100 1.70 -21.00 2.12
CA LEU A 100 1.76 -20.09 0.97
C LEU A 100 2.91 -20.47 0.03
N ASP A 101 4.05 -20.88 0.58
CA ASP A 101 5.20 -21.33 -0.22
C ASP A 101 4.85 -22.62 -0.98
N LEU A 102 4.18 -23.58 -0.34
CA LEU A 102 3.72 -24.80 -0.98
C LEU A 102 2.67 -24.52 -2.06
N GLN A 103 1.70 -23.64 -1.79
CA GLN A 103 0.69 -23.23 -2.79
C GLN A 103 1.35 -22.59 -4.01
N LYS A 104 2.35 -21.74 -3.81
CA LYS A 104 3.09 -21.12 -4.90
C LYS A 104 3.79 -22.17 -5.75
N GLU A 105 4.51 -23.10 -5.13
CA GLU A 105 5.21 -24.17 -5.85
C GLU A 105 4.24 -25.05 -6.66
N GLN A 106 3.09 -25.39 -6.08
CA GLN A 106 2.05 -26.16 -6.76
C GLN A 106 1.51 -25.42 -7.99
N VAL A 107 1.22 -24.12 -7.86
CA VAL A 107 0.74 -23.29 -8.96
C VAL A 107 1.80 -23.16 -10.05
N ASP A 108 3.06 -22.93 -9.69
CA ASP A 108 4.16 -22.82 -10.65
C ASP A 108 4.35 -24.13 -11.44
N LYS A 109 4.28 -25.29 -10.76
CA LYS A 109 4.32 -26.61 -11.41
C LYS A 109 3.16 -26.82 -12.38
N GLN A 110 1.95 -26.38 -12.01
CA GLN A 110 0.79 -26.45 -12.89
C GLN A 110 0.96 -25.56 -14.12
N ILE A 111 1.48 -24.34 -13.95
CA ILE A 111 1.76 -23.41 -15.05
C ILE A 111 2.74 -24.03 -16.06
N VAL A 112 3.83 -24.64 -15.58
CA VAL A 112 4.81 -25.32 -16.43
C VAL A 112 4.15 -26.47 -17.20
N THR A 113 3.42 -27.33 -16.50
CA THR A 113 2.71 -28.47 -17.12
C THR A 113 1.74 -28.01 -18.22
N TYR A 114 0.96 -26.96 -17.97
CA TYR A 114 0.02 -26.44 -18.97
C TYR A 114 0.72 -25.80 -20.17
N LYS A 115 1.84 -25.10 -19.95
CA LYS A 115 2.65 -24.55 -21.06
C LYS A 115 3.19 -25.65 -21.95
N ASP A 116 3.70 -26.73 -21.36
CA ASP A 116 4.20 -27.88 -22.12
C ASP A 116 3.07 -28.55 -22.91
N GLN A 117 1.88 -28.72 -22.32
CA GLN A 117 0.71 -29.22 -23.03
C GLN A 117 0.34 -28.35 -24.22
N ILE A 118 0.28 -27.03 -24.05
CA ILE A 118 -0.01 -26.09 -25.13
C ILE A 118 1.01 -26.23 -26.27
N ALA A 119 2.30 -26.27 -25.96
CA ALA A 119 3.36 -26.45 -26.95
C ALA A 119 3.19 -27.76 -27.75
N GLN A 120 2.83 -28.85 -27.08
CA GLN A 120 2.59 -30.13 -27.73
C GLN A 120 1.32 -30.14 -28.60
N TYR A 121 0.25 -29.47 -28.17
CA TYR A 121 -0.94 -29.29 -29.01
C TYR A 121 -0.68 -28.41 -30.22
N GLU A 122 0.11 -27.34 -30.08
CA GLU A 122 0.53 -26.53 -31.23
C GLU A 122 1.36 -27.34 -32.23
N LYS A 123 2.27 -28.19 -31.73
CA LYS A 123 3.04 -29.13 -32.56
C LYS A 123 2.12 -30.11 -33.29
N LEU A 124 1.10 -30.65 -32.62
CA LEU A 124 0.08 -31.52 -33.24
C LEU A 124 -0.66 -30.79 -34.37
N LEU A 125 -1.11 -29.57 -34.12
CA LEU A 125 -1.78 -28.76 -35.13
C LEU A 125 -0.88 -28.50 -36.35
N ARG A 126 0.41 -28.23 -36.14
CA ARG A 126 1.38 -28.11 -37.24
C ARG A 126 1.53 -29.41 -38.02
N CYS A 127 1.66 -30.55 -37.34
CA CYS A 127 1.71 -31.86 -38.00
C CYS A 127 0.48 -32.10 -38.88
N LEU A 128 -0.71 -31.77 -38.38
CA LEU A 128 -1.97 -31.92 -39.12
C LEU A 128 -2.07 -30.99 -40.34
N ARG A 129 -1.54 -29.76 -40.24
CA ARG A 129 -1.55 -28.78 -41.35
C ARG A 129 -0.55 -29.13 -42.44
N ASP A 130 0.67 -29.48 -42.04
CA ASP A 130 1.77 -29.78 -42.98
C ASP A 130 1.71 -31.22 -43.49
N ASN A 131 0.86 -32.04 -42.87
CA ASN A 131 0.67 -33.45 -43.18
C ASN A 131 1.94 -34.31 -43.01
N THR A 132 2.81 -33.89 -42.11
CA THR A 132 4.10 -34.51 -41.79
C THR A 132 4.22 -34.69 -40.29
N ASN A 133 4.71 -35.85 -39.85
CA ASN A 133 4.88 -36.13 -38.43
C ASN A 133 6.18 -35.48 -37.92
N TYR A 134 6.06 -34.52 -37.01
CA TYR A 134 7.19 -33.87 -36.34
C TYR A 134 7.45 -34.41 -34.92
N PHE A 135 6.69 -35.41 -34.46
CA PHE A 135 6.86 -36.02 -33.13
C PHE A 135 8.04 -36.99 -33.12
N ASP A 136 8.84 -36.94 -32.05
CA ASP A 136 9.98 -37.83 -31.88
C ASP A 136 9.53 -39.18 -31.32
N SER A 137 10.07 -40.27 -31.86
CA SER A 137 9.87 -41.64 -31.37
C SER A 137 10.55 -41.93 -30.04
N MET A 138 11.56 -41.15 -29.66
CA MET A 138 12.31 -41.35 -28.42
C MET A 138 11.76 -40.57 -27.21
N ASN A 139 10.85 -39.61 -27.42
CA ASN A 139 10.33 -38.78 -26.34
C ASN A 139 8.98 -39.30 -25.82
N MET A 140 8.96 -39.75 -24.57
CA MET A 140 7.76 -40.32 -23.93
C MET A 140 6.60 -39.32 -23.81
N GLN A 141 6.88 -38.01 -23.75
CA GLN A 141 5.84 -36.98 -23.73
C GLN A 141 5.14 -36.82 -25.09
N ASP A 142 5.85 -37.12 -26.18
CA ASP A 142 5.35 -37.03 -27.55
C ASP A 142 4.49 -38.26 -27.92
N ASP A 143 4.64 -39.40 -27.22
CA ASP A 143 3.93 -40.65 -27.53
C ASP A 143 2.40 -40.48 -27.59
N PHE A 144 1.83 -39.76 -26.61
CA PHE A 144 0.39 -39.53 -26.56
C PHE A 144 -0.09 -38.72 -27.78
N TYR A 145 0.62 -37.65 -28.13
CA TYR A 145 0.26 -36.77 -29.23
C TYR A 145 0.55 -37.42 -30.60
N ARG A 146 1.61 -38.22 -30.71
CA ARG A 146 1.92 -39.06 -31.87
C ARG A 146 0.79 -40.06 -32.16
N SER A 147 0.33 -40.77 -31.13
CA SER A 147 -0.79 -41.71 -31.25
C SER A 147 -2.07 -41.02 -31.75
N LYS A 148 -2.34 -39.79 -31.29
CA LYS A 148 -3.47 -38.98 -31.78
C LYS A 148 -3.32 -38.62 -33.27
N TYR A 149 -2.12 -38.23 -33.69
CA TYR A 149 -1.83 -37.94 -35.10
C TYR A 149 -2.00 -39.18 -35.99
N GLU A 150 -1.44 -40.33 -35.60
CA GLU A 150 -1.55 -41.59 -36.34
C GLU A 150 -3.00 -42.08 -36.46
N ALA A 151 -3.79 -41.95 -35.38
CA ALA A 151 -5.20 -42.26 -35.41
C ALA A 151 -5.97 -41.36 -36.39
N TYR A 152 -5.63 -40.08 -36.46
CA TYR A 152 -6.20 -39.15 -37.45
C TYR A 152 -5.82 -39.56 -38.88
N GLU A 153 -4.55 -39.86 -39.13
CA GLU A 153 -4.06 -40.34 -40.42
C GLU A 153 -4.76 -41.62 -40.88
N SER A 154 -4.93 -42.58 -39.97
CA SER A 154 -5.63 -43.84 -40.24
C SER A 154 -7.09 -43.58 -40.65
N LYS A 155 -7.79 -42.70 -39.93
CA LYS A 155 -9.16 -42.29 -40.28
C LYS A 155 -9.21 -41.60 -41.64
N ARG A 156 -8.26 -40.71 -41.93
CA ARG A 156 -8.20 -40.02 -43.22
C ARG A 156 -7.94 -40.98 -44.38
N LYS A 157 -7.08 -41.98 -44.19
CA LYS A 157 -6.86 -43.06 -45.17
C LYS A 157 -8.10 -43.92 -45.39
N GLN A 158 -8.84 -44.27 -44.33
CA GLN A 158 -10.12 -44.98 -44.45
C GLN A 158 -11.18 -44.15 -45.19
N LEU A 159 -11.15 -42.83 -45.02
CA LEU A 159 -12.05 -41.89 -45.70
C LEU A 159 -11.69 -41.61 -47.17
N ASN A 160 -10.48 -41.97 -47.60
CA ASN A 160 -10.11 -41.97 -49.01
C ASN A 160 -10.71 -43.20 -49.69
N PHE A 161 -12.02 -43.11 -49.97
CA PHE A 161 -12.74 -44.07 -50.78
C PHE A 161 -12.15 -44.13 -52.19
N ASN A 162 -11.57 -45.27 -52.57
CA ASN A 162 -11.03 -45.49 -53.90
C ASN A 162 -11.95 -46.45 -54.68
N ALA A 163 -12.92 -45.90 -55.39
CA ALA A 163 -13.97 -46.66 -56.10
C ALA A 163 -13.39 -47.70 -57.08
N ASP A 164 -12.22 -47.41 -57.67
CA ASP A 164 -11.55 -48.28 -58.63
C ASP A 164 -10.94 -49.53 -57.98
N GLU A 165 -10.55 -49.46 -56.71
CA GLU A 165 -9.97 -50.59 -55.98
C GLU A 165 -11.05 -51.62 -55.62
N TYR A 166 -12.23 -51.16 -55.20
CA TYR A 166 -13.38 -52.02 -54.91
C TYR A 166 -13.97 -52.66 -56.17
N LYS A 167 -13.94 -51.97 -57.32
CA LYS A 167 -14.29 -52.57 -58.62
C LYS A 167 -13.32 -53.69 -59.01
N ARG A 168 -12.02 -53.56 -58.70
CA ARG A 168 -11.02 -54.61 -58.93
C ARG A 168 -11.17 -55.82 -58.01
N TYR A 169 -11.74 -55.63 -56.82
CA TYR A 169 -12.07 -56.72 -55.88
C TYR A 169 -13.43 -57.40 -56.16
N GLY A 170 -14.16 -57.00 -57.20
CA GLY A 170 -15.38 -57.68 -57.65
C GLY A 170 -16.68 -57.23 -56.96
N TYR A 171 -16.67 -56.08 -56.28
CA TYR A 171 -17.88 -55.51 -55.68
C TYR A 171 -18.84 -54.97 -56.76
N THR A 172 -20.15 -55.14 -56.55
CA THR A 172 -21.20 -54.60 -57.42
C THR A 172 -21.40 -53.10 -57.20
N ASP A 173 -21.82 -52.38 -58.25
CA ASP A 173 -21.95 -50.91 -58.23
C ASP A 173 -22.89 -50.39 -57.11
N ASP A 174 -23.84 -51.20 -56.64
CA ASP A 174 -24.75 -50.85 -55.55
C ASP A 174 -24.10 -50.96 -54.16
N GLN A 175 -23.24 -51.96 -53.92
CA GLN A 175 -22.48 -52.08 -52.67
C GLN A 175 -21.45 -50.95 -52.52
N ILE A 176 -20.87 -50.52 -53.63
CA ILE A 176 -19.93 -49.38 -53.69
C ILE A 176 -20.64 -48.07 -53.32
N LYS A 177 -21.90 -47.88 -53.73
CA LYS A 177 -22.70 -46.68 -53.37
C LYS A 177 -23.08 -46.65 -51.89
N GLU A 178 -23.38 -47.79 -51.29
CA GLU A 178 -23.78 -47.89 -49.90
C GLU A 178 -22.61 -47.57 -48.95
N GLU A 179 -21.42 -48.08 -49.25
CA GLU A 179 -20.15 -47.73 -48.58
C GLU A 179 -19.79 -46.25 -48.76
N LEU A 180 -19.97 -45.70 -49.97
CA LEU A 180 -19.74 -44.27 -50.25
C LEU A 180 -20.68 -43.37 -49.42
N PHE A 181 -21.93 -43.78 -49.24
CA PHE A 181 -22.91 -43.05 -48.43
C PHE A 181 -22.53 -43.07 -46.94
N GLY A 182 -22.10 -44.22 -46.42
CA GLY A 182 -21.58 -44.35 -45.05
C GLY A 182 -20.36 -43.47 -44.77
N LEU A 183 -19.41 -43.40 -45.71
CA LEU A 183 -18.21 -42.57 -45.58
C LEU A 183 -18.50 -41.06 -45.63
N ASN A 184 -19.47 -40.64 -46.45
CA ASN A 184 -19.92 -39.24 -46.49
C ASN A 184 -20.60 -38.81 -45.17
N MET A 185 -21.35 -39.71 -44.52
CA MET A 185 -21.91 -39.47 -43.19
C MET A 185 -20.81 -39.28 -42.12
N ILE A 186 -19.74 -40.08 -42.19
CA ILE A 186 -18.60 -39.96 -41.28
C ILE A 186 -17.82 -38.66 -41.53
N LYS A 187 -17.60 -38.26 -42.79
CA LYS A 187 -16.96 -36.99 -43.15
C LYS A 187 -17.73 -35.77 -42.63
N SER A 188 -19.06 -35.80 -42.70
CA SER A 188 -19.94 -34.76 -42.14
C SER A 188 -19.76 -34.59 -40.63
N HIS A 189 -19.69 -35.71 -39.90
CA HIS A 189 -19.54 -35.68 -38.45
C HIS A 189 -18.14 -35.22 -37.97
N ILE A 190 -17.10 -35.46 -38.76
CA ILE A 190 -15.73 -35.01 -38.42
C ILE A 190 -15.57 -33.49 -38.60
N TRP A 191 -16.29 -32.88 -39.55
CA TRP A 191 -16.28 -31.42 -39.76
C TRP A 191 -17.10 -30.63 -38.73
N SER A 192 -18.01 -31.26 -37.99
CA SER A 192 -18.78 -30.58 -36.92
C SER A 192 -18.08 -30.60 -35.56
N ILE A 193 -16.92 -31.26 -35.46
CA ILE A 193 -16.14 -31.41 -34.21
C ILE A 193 -14.90 -30.49 -34.21
N PHE A 194 -14.63 -29.79 -35.32
CA PHE A 194 -13.73 -28.63 -35.40
C PHE A 194 -14.53 -27.34 -35.32
#